data_AF-A0A0R1ZKX3-F1
#
_entry.id   AF-A0A0R1ZKX3-F1
#
_cell.length_a   1.000
_cell.length_b   1.000
_cell.length_c   1.000
_cell.angle_alpha   90.00
_cell.angle_beta   90.00
_cell.angle_gamma   90.00
#
_symmetry.space_group_name_H-M   'P 1'
#
loop_
_entity.id
_entity.type
_entity.pdbx_description
1 polymer ?
#
loop_
_entity_poly.entity_id
_entity_poly.type
_entity_poly.pdbx_seq_one_letter_code
_entity_poly.pdbx_strand_id
1 'polypeptide(L)'
;MPAIDRYRNDGDFLTVETMGGFVKRVRQERGVRLTDLTDVGTSSMSRFENDQIDLAGSRLLSTFGLIGIDYRDLNIRHILTVANEDDWQYLATGTWNLAKVQTLRESLVGAQHKIQNLSGYQRMVIACIDELIAIHTGESNQFAPGLVSRVSQYFGQLSTFSGVDLFLIGALIDRVSVEESVSWIMPKVRKIVERQALMTDADVRNNASIVLMVAEQAGNEGQFTIMHRMLTVTKQLIALVPEQVSVAYNFSVSVALMNLLEHNNSTNRRVFARIIDSTRVIFPRSYYEYLSKYVLEQGWVSQAELEQAQ
;
A
#
# COMPACT_ATOMS: atom_id res chain seq x y z
N MET A 1 3.59 1.37 9.02
CA MET A 1 2.56 2.41 8.79
C MET A 1 1.24 1.74 8.43
N PRO A 2 0.11 2.05 9.10
CA PRO A 2 -1.19 1.50 8.72
C PRO A 2 -1.58 1.97 7.32
N ALA A 3 -2.18 1.07 6.55
CA ALA A 3 -2.85 1.41 5.30
C ALA A 3 -3.91 2.47 5.57
N ILE A 4 -4.01 3.44 4.66
CA ILE A 4 -5.02 4.48 4.68
C ILE A 4 -6.39 3.79 4.70
N ASP A 5 -7.05 3.78 5.85
CA ASP A 5 -8.46 3.40 6.00
C ASP A 5 -9.27 4.27 5.03
N ARG A 6 -9.66 3.68 3.91
CA ARG A 6 -10.56 4.30 2.95
C ARG A 6 -11.95 3.76 3.20
N TYR A 7 -12.83 4.65 3.66
CA TYR A 7 -14.28 4.52 3.67
C TYR A 7 -14.84 3.35 4.50
N ARG A 8 -14.92 3.58 5.82
CA ARG A 8 -15.89 2.89 6.68
C ARG A 8 -17.28 3.42 6.34
N ASN A 9 -18.07 2.64 5.58
CA ASN A 9 -19.50 2.89 5.43
C ASN A 9 -20.24 2.10 6.51
N ASP A 10 -20.98 2.84 7.33
CA ASP A 10 -21.89 2.31 8.33
C ASP A 10 -23.01 1.50 7.68
N GLY A 11 -23.23 0.29 8.19
CA GLY A 11 -24.58 -0.18 8.51
C GLY A 11 -25.55 -0.65 7.42
N ASP A 12 -25.27 -0.49 6.13
CA ASP A 12 -26.14 -1.06 5.08
C ASP A 12 -25.49 -2.31 4.46
N PHE A 13 -26.21 -3.43 4.53
CA PHE A 13 -25.87 -4.65 3.78
C PHE A 13 -25.86 -4.31 2.29
N LEU A 14 -24.69 -3.95 1.76
CA LEU A 14 -24.46 -3.78 0.34
C LEU A 14 -24.78 -5.12 -0.33
N THR A 15 -25.92 -5.15 -1.01
CA THR A 15 -26.18 -6.17 -2.02
C THR A 15 -25.03 -6.13 -3.01
N VAL A 16 -24.34 -7.26 -3.19
CA VAL A 16 -23.21 -7.36 -4.13
C VAL A 16 -23.76 -7.06 -5.52
N GLU A 17 -23.54 -5.83 -5.99
CA GLU A 17 -23.96 -5.39 -7.31
C GLU A 17 -23.05 -6.08 -8.35
N THR A 18 -23.65 -6.79 -9.30
CA THR A 18 -22.93 -7.38 -10.41
C THR A 18 -22.37 -6.29 -11.32
N MET A 19 -21.28 -6.58 -12.05
CA MET A 19 -20.69 -5.63 -13.01
C MET A 19 -21.73 -5.17 -14.05
N GLY A 20 -22.56 -6.09 -14.54
CA GLY A 20 -23.65 -5.79 -15.46
C GLY A 20 -24.67 -4.83 -14.85
N GLY A 21 -25.11 -5.12 -13.62
CA GLY A 21 -26.06 -4.28 -12.87
C GLY A 21 -25.54 -2.85 -12.63
N PHE A 22 -24.28 -2.71 -12.24
CA PHE A 22 -23.65 -1.41 -12.02
C PHE A 22 -23.59 -0.59 -13.31
N VAL A 23 -23.11 -1.20 -14.39
CA VAL A 23 -22.97 -0.51 -15.67
C VAL A 23 -24.33 -0.05 -16.18
N LYS A 24 -25.36 -0.89 -16.06
CA LYS A 24 -26.75 -0.54 -16.41
C LYS A 24 -27.22 0.69 -15.65
N ARG A 25 -27.03 0.69 -14.32
CA ARG A 25 -27.43 1.78 -13.44
C ARG A 25 -26.74 3.09 -13.80
N VAL A 26 -25.41 3.10 -13.87
CA VAL A 26 -24.63 4.30 -14.20
C VAL A 26 -24.98 4.83 -15.58
N ARG A 27 -25.13 3.94 -16.57
CA ARG A 27 -25.55 4.32 -17.92
C ARG A 27 -26.92 5.00 -17.91
N GLN A 28 -27.90 4.45 -17.21
CA GLN A 28 -29.25 5.01 -17.09
C GLN A 28 -29.26 6.34 -16.35
N GLU A 29 -28.55 6.45 -15.22
CA GLU A 29 -28.41 7.67 -14.43
C GLU A 29 -27.79 8.82 -15.25
N ARG A 30 -26.86 8.49 -16.16
CA ARG A 30 -26.19 9.45 -17.04
C ARG A 30 -26.91 9.67 -18.37
N GLY A 31 -28.07 9.03 -18.59
CA GLY A 31 -28.88 9.20 -19.79
C GLY A 31 -28.24 8.66 -21.07
N VAL A 32 -27.24 7.78 -20.98
CA VAL A 32 -26.57 7.19 -22.14
C VAL A 32 -27.42 6.04 -22.68
N ARG A 33 -27.75 6.03 -23.97
CA ARG A 33 -28.55 4.94 -24.56
C ARG A 33 -27.65 3.80 -24.98
N LEU A 34 -28.19 2.59 -25.04
CA LEU A 34 -27.45 1.43 -25.54
C LEU A 34 -26.93 1.64 -26.97
N THR A 35 -27.65 2.42 -27.79
CA THR A 35 -27.25 2.78 -29.16
C THR A 35 -26.03 3.69 -29.21
N ASP A 36 -25.71 4.37 -28.10
CA ASP A 36 -24.59 5.30 -28.01
C ASP A 36 -23.28 4.57 -27.66
N LEU A 37 -23.34 3.25 -27.38
CA LEU A 37 -22.19 2.38 -27.10
C LEU A 37 -21.74 1.68 -28.39
N THR A 38 -20.78 2.29 -29.10
CA THR A 38 -20.41 1.87 -30.46
C THR A 38 -19.65 0.55 -30.55
N ASP A 39 -19.00 0.15 -29.45
CA ASP A 39 -18.05 -0.96 -29.46
C ASP A 39 -18.66 -2.30 -29.01
N VAL A 40 -19.89 -2.24 -28.48
CA VAL A 40 -20.65 -3.40 -28.03
C VAL A 40 -22.05 -3.33 -28.62
N GLY A 41 -22.44 -4.35 -29.39
CA GLY A 41 -23.79 -4.40 -29.95
C GLY A 41 -24.85 -4.29 -28.85
N THR A 42 -25.92 -3.54 -29.11
CA THR A 42 -27.01 -3.25 -28.16
C THR A 42 -27.56 -4.51 -27.48
N SER A 43 -27.70 -5.60 -28.23
CA SER A 43 -28.13 -6.90 -27.70
C SER A 43 -27.12 -7.49 -26.72
N SER A 44 -25.82 -7.49 -27.06
CA SER A 44 -24.77 -7.97 -26.16
C SER A 44 -24.68 -7.12 -24.89
N MET A 45 -24.79 -5.80 -25.03
CA MET A 45 -24.76 -4.91 -23.88
C MET A 45 -25.99 -5.08 -22.99
N SER A 46 -27.18 -5.23 -23.57
CA SER A 46 -28.39 -5.52 -22.80
C SER A 46 -28.30 -6.87 -22.10
N ARG A 47 -27.71 -7.89 -22.72
CA ARG A 47 -27.54 -9.21 -22.08
C ARG A 47 -26.54 -9.15 -20.94
N PHE A 48 -25.45 -8.40 -21.12
CA PHE A 48 -24.45 -8.15 -20.09
C PHE A 48 -25.04 -7.37 -18.90
N GLU A 49 -25.78 -6.29 -19.16
CA GLU A 49 -26.45 -5.47 -18.14
C GLU A 49 -27.49 -6.22 -17.28
N ASN A 50 -27.92 -7.41 -17.72
CA ASN A 50 -28.83 -8.28 -17.00
C ASN A 50 -28.16 -9.61 -16.60
N ASP A 51 -26.82 -9.63 -16.53
CA ASP A 51 -25.99 -10.76 -16.08
C ASP A 51 -26.19 -12.07 -16.87
N GLN A 52 -26.56 -11.95 -18.14
CA GLN A 52 -26.83 -13.10 -19.02
C GLN A 52 -25.59 -13.54 -19.81
N ILE A 53 -24.60 -12.66 -19.94
CA ILE A 53 -23.31 -12.94 -20.60
C ILE A 53 -22.21 -12.13 -19.92
N ASP A 54 -20.98 -12.63 -20.00
CA ASP A 54 -19.77 -11.86 -19.73
C ASP A 54 -19.26 -11.18 -21.01
N LEU A 55 -18.74 -9.96 -20.87
CA LEU A 55 -18.04 -9.26 -21.95
C LEU A 55 -16.52 -9.37 -21.78
N ALA A 56 -15.82 -9.44 -22.91
CA ALA A 56 -14.36 -9.36 -22.91
C ALA A 56 -13.88 -8.01 -22.34
N GLY A 57 -12.82 -8.02 -21.53
CA GLY A 57 -12.30 -6.82 -20.85
C GLY A 57 -11.98 -5.65 -21.79
N SER A 58 -11.51 -5.92 -23.01
CA SER A 58 -11.25 -4.88 -24.02
C SER A 58 -12.50 -4.12 -24.45
N ARG A 59 -13.66 -4.78 -24.49
CA ARG A 59 -14.96 -4.18 -24.83
C ARG A 59 -15.58 -3.44 -23.64
N LEU A 60 -15.29 -3.91 -22.43
CA LEU A 60 -15.71 -3.25 -21.20
C LEU A 60 -14.97 -1.93 -20.99
N LEU A 61 -13.67 -1.89 -21.23
CA LEU A 61 -12.86 -0.68 -21.06
C LEU A 61 -13.34 0.48 -21.94
N SER A 62 -13.71 0.23 -23.20
CA SER A 62 -14.22 1.28 -24.06
C SER A 62 -15.63 1.73 -23.66
N THR A 63 -16.48 0.79 -23.24
CA THR A 63 -17.79 1.08 -22.67
C THR A 63 -17.68 1.95 -21.42
N PHE A 64 -16.77 1.62 -20.50
CA PHE A 64 -16.50 2.38 -19.27
C PHE A 64 -16.08 3.81 -19.58
N GLY A 65 -15.20 4.01 -20.55
CA GLY A 65 -14.82 5.36 -20.99
C GLY A 65 -16.00 6.20 -21.46
N LEU A 66 -16.93 5.62 -22.25
CA LEU A 66 -18.10 6.33 -22.78
C LEU A 66 -19.12 6.71 -21.71
N ILE A 67 -19.29 5.87 -20.70
CA ILE A 67 -20.20 6.13 -19.58
C ILE A 67 -19.48 6.79 -18.40
N GLY A 68 -18.19 7.09 -18.51
CA GLY A 68 -17.35 7.75 -17.50
C GLY A 68 -17.19 6.95 -16.21
N ILE A 69 -17.14 5.63 -16.30
CA ILE A 69 -16.72 4.74 -15.21
C ILE A 69 -15.22 4.60 -15.29
N ASP A 70 -14.52 4.80 -14.18
CA ASP A 70 -13.10 4.48 -14.08
C ASP A 70 -12.85 3.21 -13.24
N TYR A 71 -11.60 2.76 -13.21
CA TYR A 71 -11.22 1.59 -12.42
C TYR A 71 -11.42 1.81 -10.91
N ARG A 72 -11.36 3.06 -10.42
CA ARG A 72 -11.59 3.39 -9.01
C ARG A 72 -13.06 3.22 -8.65
N ASP A 73 -13.99 3.60 -9.53
CA ASP A 73 -15.42 3.38 -9.34
C ASP A 73 -15.74 1.89 -9.15
N LEU A 74 -15.09 1.04 -9.93
CA LEU A 74 -15.26 -0.42 -9.88
C LEU A 74 -14.67 -1.04 -8.60
N ASN A 75 -13.57 -0.49 -8.09
CA ASN A 75 -12.94 -0.93 -6.86
C ASN A 75 -13.71 -0.44 -5.61
N ILE A 76 -14.06 0.85 -5.56
CA ILE A 76 -14.81 1.46 -4.43
C ILE A 76 -16.17 0.78 -4.20
N ARG A 77 -16.81 0.31 -5.26
CA ARG A 77 -18.12 -0.37 -5.19
C ARG A 77 -18.01 -1.90 -5.07
N HIS A 78 -16.78 -2.42 -4.89
CA HIS A 78 -16.48 -3.84 -4.77
C HIS A 78 -16.99 -4.70 -5.94
N ILE A 79 -17.13 -4.11 -7.14
CA ILE A 79 -17.60 -4.80 -8.34
C ILE A 79 -16.45 -5.58 -8.97
N LEU A 80 -15.27 -4.96 -9.02
CA LEU A 80 -14.03 -5.70 -9.09
C LEU A 80 -13.66 -6.03 -7.65
N THR A 81 -14.06 -7.20 -7.19
CA THR A 81 -13.46 -7.78 -6.01
C THR A 81 -12.03 -8.14 -6.36
N VAL A 82 -11.07 -7.29 -6.01
CA VAL A 82 -9.75 -7.82 -5.64
C VAL A 82 -10.01 -8.53 -4.33
N ALA A 83 -10.50 -9.76 -4.41
CA ALA A 83 -10.80 -10.58 -3.24
C ALA A 83 -9.55 -10.52 -2.35
N ASN A 84 -9.71 -9.85 -1.22
CA ASN A 84 -8.73 -9.71 -0.17
C ASN A 84 -7.66 -8.61 -0.30
N GLU A 85 -7.76 -7.57 -1.17
CA GLU A 85 -6.79 -6.44 -1.14
C GLU A 85 -6.64 -5.87 0.28
N ASP A 86 -7.76 -5.75 0.99
CA ASP A 86 -7.80 -5.32 2.39
C ASP A 86 -7.16 -6.33 3.36
N ASP A 87 -7.14 -7.63 3.09
CA ASP A 87 -6.53 -8.57 4.03
C ASP A 87 -4.99 -8.55 3.96
N TRP A 88 -4.40 -8.06 2.85
CA TRP A 88 -2.93 -7.88 2.74
C TRP A 88 -2.41 -6.87 3.76
N GLN A 89 -3.23 -5.93 4.21
CA GLN A 89 -2.84 -4.97 5.24
C GLN A 89 -2.52 -5.67 6.57
N TYR A 90 -3.11 -6.84 6.85
CA TYR A 90 -2.87 -7.59 8.08
C TYR A 90 -1.51 -8.32 8.10
N LEU A 91 -0.75 -8.28 6.99
CA LEU A 91 0.64 -8.75 6.98
C LEU A 91 1.60 -7.79 7.68
N ALA A 92 1.23 -6.51 7.83
CA ALA A 92 2.07 -5.53 8.50
C ALA A 92 2.05 -5.73 10.02
N THR A 93 3.21 -5.56 10.67
CA THR A 93 3.40 -5.77 12.11
C THR A 93 2.39 -5.01 12.97
N GLY A 94 2.06 -3.77 12.61
CA GLY A 94 1.15 -2.91 13.39
C GLY A 94 -0.33 -3.31 13.31
N THR A 95 -0.70 -4.10 12.32
CA THR A 95 -2.07 -4.57 12.05
C THR A 95 -2.14 -6.09 12.04
N TRP A 96 -1.15 -6.77 12.61
CA TRP A 96 -1.07 -8.23 12.52
C TRP A 96 -2.33 -8.92 13.04
N ASN A 97 -2.91 -9.77 12.20
CA ASN A 97 -4.04 -10.61 12.58
C ASN A 97 -3.86 -12.02 12.01
N LEU A 98 -3.50 -12.97 12.86
CA LEU A 98 -3.17 -14.34 12.45
C LEU A 98 -4.32 -15.01 11.69
N ALA A 99 -5.57 -14.87 12.14
CA ALA A 99 -6.72 -15.50 11.48
C ALA A 99 -6.94 -14.95 10.06
N LYS A 100 -6.79 -13.64 9.89
CA LYS A 100 -6.89 -12.99 8.57
C LYS A 100 -5.74 -13.37 7.66
N VAL A 101 -4.51 -13.43 8.18
CA VAL A 101 -3.33 -13.86 7.43
C VAL A 101 -3.45 -15.34 6.99
N GLN A 102 -3.95 -16.21 7.86
CA GLN A 102 -4.25 -17.60 7.53
C GLN A 102 -5.34 -17.71 6.46
N THR A 103 -6.39 -16.91 6.54
CA THR A 103 -7.46 -16.87 5.52
C THR A 103 -6.90 -16.42 4.16
N LEU A 104 -6.06 -15.38 4.14
CA LEU A 104 -5.39 -14.91 2.92
C LEU A 104 -4.52 -16.02 2.31
N ARG A 105 -3.72 -16.68 3.16
CA ARG A 105 -2.87 -17.80 2.75
C ARG A 105 -3.69 -18.95 2.17
N GLU A 106 -4.75 -19.37 2.84
CA GLU A 106 -5.65 -20.44 2.39
C GLU A 106 -6.32 -20.10 1.07
N SER A 107 -6.71 -18.83 0.87
CA SER A 107 -7.25 -18.36 -0.42
C SER A 107 -6.22 -18.46 -1.54
N LEU A 108 -4.95 -18.09 -1.28
CA LEU A 108 -3.86 -18.22 -2.24
C LEU A 108 -3.55 -19.70 -2.57
N VAL A 109 -3.59 -20.60 -1.59
CA VAL A 109 -3.44 -22.05 -1.81
C VAL A 109 -4.69 -22.65 -2.48
N GLY A 110 -5.89 -22.14 -2.19
CA GLY A 110 -7.12 -22.58 -2.84
C GLY A 110 -7.14 -22.21 -4.33
N ALA A 111 -6.65 -21.01 -4.67
CA ALA A 111 -6.51 -20.56 -6.05
C ALA A 111 -5.50 -21.42 -6.84
N GLN A 112 -4.47 -21.94 -6.19
CA GLN A 112 -3.49 -22.87 -6.77
C GLN A 112 -4.13 -24.16 -7.30
N HIS A 113 -5.13 -24.70 -6.61
CA HIS A 113 -5.78 -25.93 -7.06
C HIS A 113 -6.68 -25.74 -8.29
N LYS A 114 -7.09 -24.49 -8.58
CA LYS A 114 -7.94 -24.15 -9.73
C LYS A 114 -7.14 -23.84 -10.99
N ILE A 115 -5.89 -23.38 -10.86
CA ILE A 115 -5.00 -23.05 -11.98
C ILE A 115 -3.82 -24.02 -11.90
N GLN A 116 -3.78 -25.04 -12.77
CA GLN A 116 -2.86 -26.20 -12.71
C GLN A 116 -1.34 -25.89 -12.70
N ASN A 117 -0.91 -24.63 -12.65
CA ASN A 117 0.47 -24.23 -12.46
C ASN A 117 0.54 -22.96 -11.59
N LEU A 118 1.23 -23.03 -10.45
CA LEU A 118 1.60 -21.83 -9.70
C LEU A 118 2.52 -20.95 -10.54
N SER A 119 2.19 -19.67 -10.64
CA SER A 119 3.19 -18.68 -11.04
C SER A 119 4.34 -18.68 -10.01
N GLY A 120 5.57 -18.42 -10.45
CA GLY A 120 6.72 -18.28 -9.53
C GLY A 120 6.45 -17.25 -8.42
N TYR A 121 5.69 -16.21 -8.74
CA TYR A 121 5.23 -15.19 -7.82
C TYR A 121 4.36 -15.74 -6.69
N GLN A 122 3.30 -16.49 -7.00
CA GLN A 122 2.37 -16.98 -5.98
C GLN A 122 3.06 -17.93 -4.99
N ARG A 123 4.00 -18.76 -5.44
CA ARG A 123 4.86 -19.58 -4.55
C ARG A 123 5.68 -18.73 -3.61
N MET A 124 6.30 -17.67 -4.13
CA MET A 124 7.12 -16.77 -3.34
C MET A 124 6.28 -16.05 -2.28
N VAL A 125 5.10 -15.54 -2.65
CA VAL A 125 4.16 -14.90 -1.73
C VAL A 125 3.73 -15.85 -0.61
N ILE A 126 3.29 -17.07 -0.94
CA ILE A 126 2.87 -18.06 0.07
C ILE A 126 4.03 -18.35 1.03
N ALA A 127 5.24 -18.54 0.51
CA ALA A 127 6.43 -18.73 1.34
C ALA A 127 6.72 -17.53 2.25
N CYS A 128 6.49 -16.30 1.77
CA CYS A 128 6.64 -15.10 2.60
C CYS A 128 5.61 -15.09 3.73
N ILE A 129 4.35 -15.42 3.45
CA ILE A 129 3.30 -15.49 4.46
C ILE A 129 3.61 -16.59 5.49
N ASP A 130 4.08 -17.75 5.06
CA ASP A 130 4.50 -18.84 5.94
C ASP A 130 5.60 -18.38 6.92
N GLU A 131 6.63 -17.71 6.42
CA GLU A 131 7.72 -17.20 7.27
C GLU A 131 7.26 -16.04 8.16
N LEU A 132 6.35 -15.17 7.69
CA LEU A 132 5.74 -14.15 8.54
C LEU A 132 4.95 -14.76 9.70
N ILE A 133 4.18 -15.83 9.45
CA ILE A 133 3.46 -16.56 10.49
C ILE A 133 4.47 -17.15 11.48
N ALA A 134 5.49 -17.88 11.00
CA ALA A 134 6.50 -18.49 11.85
C ALA A 134 7.23 -17.47 12.73
N ILE A 135 7.52 -16.28 12.21
CA ILE A 135 8.15 -15.22 13.01
C ILE A 135 7.21 -14.68 14.08
N HIS A 136 5.94 -14.44 13.75
CA HIS A 136 4.97 -13.93 14.72
C HIS A 136 4.53 -14.98 15.76
N THR A 137 4.63 -16.28 15.47
CA THR A 137 4.40 -17.36 16.44
C THR A 137 5.66 -17.71 17.25
N GLY A 138 6.82 -17.12 16.93
CA GLY A 138 8.09 -17.37 17.62
C GLY A 138 8.80 -18.66 17.18
N GLU A 139 8.37 -19.29 16.09
CA GLU A 139 9.00 -20.46 15.48
C GLU A 139 10.26 -20.10 14.68
N SER A 140 10.36 -18.85 14.22
CA SER A 140 11.55 -18.29 13.59
C SER A 140 11.82 -16.87 14.08
N ASN A 141 13.06 -16.41 13.95
CA ASN A 141 13.43 -15.02 14.25
C ASN A 141 13.72 -14.20 12.99
N GLN A 142 13.86 -14.85 11.84
CA GLN A 142 14.28 -14.20 10.59
C GLN A 142 13.78 -14.97 9.37
N PHE A 143 13.84 -14.31 8.22
CA PHE A 143 13.55 -14.95 6.94
C PHE A 143 14.68 -15.91 6.52
N ALA A 144 14.32 -16.97 5.80
CA ALA A 144 15.29 -17.86 5.20
C ALA A 144 16.06 -17.11 4.10
N PRO A 145 17.41 -17.19 4.06
CA PRO A 145 18.21 -16.48 3.06
C PRO A 145 17.81 -16.80 1.61
N GLY A 146 17.39 -18.05 1.35
CA GLY A 146 16.91 -18.46 0.04
C GLY A 146 15.58 -17.81 -0.37
N LEU A 147 14.72 -17.46 0.59
CA LEU A 147 13.50 -16.70 0.30
C LEU A 147 13.83 -15.22 0.04
N VAL A 148 14.67 -14.61 0.87
CA VAL A 148 15.14 -13.23 0.69
C VAL A 148 15.77 -13.02 -0.69
N SER A 149 16.60 -13.96 -1.15
CA SER A 149 17.21 -13.91 -2.48
C SER A 149 16.17 -13.94 -3.61
N ARG A 150 15.15 -14.80 -3.50
CA ARG A 150 14.06 -14.88 -4.50
C ARG A 150 13.21 -13.62 -4.53
N VAL A 151 12.86 -13.08 -3.37
CA VAL A 151 12.14 -11.81 -3.23
C VAL A 151 12.95 -10.66 -3.86
N SER A 152 14.24 -10.62 -3.56
CA SER A 152 15.15 -9.60 -4.11
C SER A 152 15.24 -9.66 -5.63
N GLN A 153 15.34 -10.86 -6.19
CA GLN A 153 15.33 -11.06 -7.63
C GLN A 153 14.00 -10.60 -8.26
N TYR A 154 12.87 -10.90 -7.60
CA TYR A 154 11.55 -10.51 -8.09
C TYR A 154 11.39 -8.99 -8.09
N PHE A 155 11.55 -8.33 -6.94
CA PHE A 155 11.36 -6.87 -6.85
C PHE A 155 12.39 -6.08 -7.67
N GLY A 156 13.63 -6.56 -7.75
CA GLY A 156 14.67 -5.93 -8.57
C GLY A 156 14.37 -5.91 -10.08
N GLN A 157 13.49 -6.79 -10.56
CA GLN A 157 13.10 -6.88 -11.97
C GLN A 157 11.84 -6.08 -12.32
N LEU A 158 11.06 -5.66 -11.32
CA LEU A 158 9.78 -4.99 -11.57
C LEU A 158 9.98 -3.56 -12.11
N SER A 159 9.19 -3.21 -13.12
CA SER A 159 9.05 -1.84 -13.63
C SER A 159 8.02 -1.04 -12.84
N THR A 160 7.00 -1.71 -12.30
CA THR A 160 5.89 -1.13 -11.53
C THR A 160 5.58 -2.02 -10.33
N PHE A 161 5.05 -1.44 -9.25
CA PHE A 161 4.58 -2.19 -8.08
C PHE A 161 3.06 -2.12 -8.08
N SER A 162 2.41 -3.28 -7.96
CA SER A 162 0.99 -3.36 -7.64
C SER A 162 0.76 -3.03 -6.16
N GLY A 163 -0.49 -2.76 -5.75
CA GLY A 163 -0.83 -2.55 -4.33
C GLY A 163 -0.35 -3.70 -3.44
N VAL A 164 -0.52 -4.93 -3.91
CA VAL A 164 -0.05 -6.15 -3.24
C VAL A 164 1.48 -6.15 -3.04
N ASP A 165 2.24 -5.73 -4.05
CA ASP A 165 3.70 -5.65 -3.93
C ASP A 165 4.10 -4.63 -2.86
N LEU A 166 3.36 -3.51 -2.74
CA LEU A 166 3.60 -2.50 -1.70
C LEU A 166 3.34 -3.08 -0.30
N PHE A 167 2.24 -3.82 -0.12
CA PHE A 167 1.94 -4.48 1.15
C PHE A 167 3.01 -5.51 1.52
N LEU A 168 3.44 -6.31 0.55
CA LEU A 168 4.47 -7.30 0.76
C LEU A 168 5.82 -6.65 1.10
N ILE A 169 6.25 -5.62 0.36
CA ILE A 169 7.45 -4.85 0.71
C ILE A 169 7.33 -4.31 2.14
N GLY A 170 6.20 -3.69 2.48
CA GLY A 170 5.99 -3.11 3.81
C GLY A 170 6.04 -4.14 4.94
N ALA A 171 5.58 -5.37 4.72
CA ALA A 171 5.67 -6.46 5.69
C ALA A 171 7.08 -7.05 5.83
N LEU A 172 7.89 -6.96 4.77
CA LEU A 172 9.21 -7.57 4.70
C LEU A 172 10.36 -6.63 5.07
N ILE A 173 10.16 -5.30 4.93
CA ILE A 173 11.24 -4.31 5.05
C ILE A 173 11.94 -4.38 6.41
N ASP A 174 11.17 -4.55 7.49
CA ASP A 174 11.69 -4.65 8.87
C ASP A 174 12.38 -6.00 9.17
N ARG A 175 12.46 -6.90 8.19
CA ARG A 175 12.91 -8.29 8.37
C ARG A 175 14.10 -8.67 7.48
N VAL A 176 14.62 -7.71 6.72
CA VAL A 176 15.81 -7.83 5.87
C VAL A 176 16.76 -6.69 6.18
N SER A 177 18.00 -6.74 5.66
CA SER A 177 18.97 -5.66 5.79
C SER A 177 18.47 -4.38 5.10
N VAL A 178 18.80 -3.20 5.61
CA VAL A 178 18.46 -1.95 4.90
C VAL A 178 19.05 -1.90 3.49
N GLU A 179 20.24 -2.47 3.27
CA GLU A 179 20.88 -2.58 1.95
C GLU A 179 20.03 -3.37 0.96
N GLU A 180 19.34 -4.41 1.43
CA GLU A 180 18.49 -5.24 0.59
C GLU A 180 17.19 -4.51 0.28
N SER A 181 16.57 -3.85 1.25
CA SER A 181 15.44 -2.94 1.04
C SER A 181 15.79 -1.87 -0.01
N VAL A 182 16.95 -1.22 0.11
CA VAL A 182 17.46 -0.24 -0.86
C VAL A 182 17.59 -0.84 -2.26
N SER A 183 18.08 -2.08 -2.37
CA SER A 183 18.26 -2.76 -3.66
C SER A 183 16.93 -3.01 -4.38
N TRP A 184 15.84 -3.23 -3.65
CA TRP A 184 14.51 -3.47 -4.22
C TRP A 184 13.89 -2.20 -4.79
N ILE A 185 14.12 -1.06 -4.14
CA ILE A 185 13.33 0.16 -4.37
C ILE A 185 14.07 1.15 -5.27
N MET A 186 15.38 1.30 -5.10
CA MET A 186 16.15 2.34 -5.79
C MET A 186 16.16 2.23 -7.33
N PRO A 187 16.23 1.05 -7.96
CA PRO A 187 16.18 0.95 -9.42
C PRO A 187 14.90 1.58 -10.00
N LYS A 188 13.78 1.44 -9.29
CA LYS A 188 12.49 1.99 -9.72
C LYS A 188 12.40 3.49 -9.46
N VAL A 189 12.83 3.94 -8.29
CA VAL A 189 12.77 5.37 -7.95
C VAL A 189 13.59 6.21 -8.92
N ARG A 190 14.76 5.72 -9.35
CA ARG A 190 15.56 6.40 -10.41
C ARG A 190 14.76 6.57 -11.69
N LYS A 191 14.06 5.52 -12.16
CA LYS A 191 13.21 5.60 -13.37
C LYS A 191 12.08 6.61 -13.23
N ILE A 192 11.49 6.75 -12.05
CA ILE A 192 10.42 7.74 -11.79
C ILE A 192 10.98 9.16 -11.91
N VAL A 193 12.12 9.44 -11.27
CA VAL A 193 12.78 10.75 -11.34
C VAL A 193 13.23 11.07 -12.76
N GLU A 194 13.73 10.08 -13.51
CA GLU A 194 14.17 10.23 -14.90
C GLU A 194 13.00 10.35 -15.90
N ARG A 195 11.85 9.74 -15.61
CA ARG A 195 10.68 9.65 -16.52
C ARG A 195 9.41 10.23 -15.91
N GLN A 196 9.54 11.35 -15.23
CA GLN A 196 8.46 12.01 -14.48
C GLN A 196 7.16 12.18 -15.30
N ALA A 197 7.27 12.55 -16.58
CA ALA A 197 6.12 12.81 -17.45
C ALA A 197 5.21 11.59 -17.71
N LEU A 198 5.65 10.38 -17.36
CA LEU A 198 4.91 9.13 -17.59
C LEU A 198 4.30 8.54 -16.32
N MET A 199 4.55 9.13 -15.16
CA MET A 199 4.16 8.56 -13.86
C MET A 199 2.88 9.20 -13.35
N THR A 200 2.02 8.40 -12.72
CA THR A 200 0.82 8.93 -12.06
C THR A 200 1.15 9.47 -10.68
N ASP A 201 0.34 10.40 -10.16
CA ASP A 201 0.48 10.88 -8.78
C ASP A 201 0.44 9.75 -7.75
N ALA A 202 -0.34 8.71 -8.02
CA ALA A 202 -0.43 7.53 -7.18
C ALA A 202 0.89 6.76 -7.15
N ASP A 203 1.56 6.62 -8.29
CA ASP A 203 2.88 5.99 -8.37
C ASP A 203 3.91 6.79 -7.58
N VAL A 204 3.97 8.11 -7.78
CA VAL A 204 4.91 8.97 -7.05
C VAL A 204 4.68 8.85 -5.54
N ARG A 205 3.41 8.96 -5.10
CA ARG A 205 3.03 8.84 -3.69
C ARG A 205 3.45 7.50 -3.09
N ASN A 206 3.12 6.39 -3.76
CA ASN A 206 3.38 5.05 -3.25
C ASN A 206 4.89 4.79 -3.12
N ASN A 207 5.69 5.24 -4.08
CA ASN A 207 7.15 5.10 -4.00
C ASN A 207 7.74 6.03 -2.93
N ALA A 208 7.22 7.25 -2.75
CA ALA A 208 7.66 8.14 -1.68
C ALA A 208 7.42 7.52 -0.29
N SER A 209 6.24 6.91 -0.06
CA SER A 209 5.94 6.20 1.19
C SER A 209 6.91 5.05 1.44
N ILE A 210 7.21 4.24 0.43
CA ILE A 210 8.16 3.13 0.59
C ILE A 210 9.58 3.64 0.89
N VAL A 211 10.05 4.67 0.18
CA VAL A 211 11.39 5.23 0.44
C VAL A 211 11.49 5.78 1.87
N LEU A 212 10.41 6.33 2.41
CA LEU A 212 10.34 6.74 3.81
C LEU A 212 10.41 5.57 4.79
N MET A 213 9.78 4.43 4.48
CA MET A 213 9.93 3.22 5.29
C MET A 213 11.38 2.72 5.32
N VAL A 214 12.08 2.74 4.18
CA VAL A 214 13.53 2.41 4.14
C VAL A 214 14.35 3.43 4.93
N ALA A 215 13.98 4.71 4.89
CA ALA A 215 14.67 5.73 5.67
C ALA A 215 14.53 5.49 7.18
N GLU A 216 13.33 5.13 7.63
CA GLU A 216 13.07 4.77 9.04
C GLU A 216 13.86 3.53 9.46
N GLN A 217 13.82 2.47 8.64
CA GLN A 217 14.64 1.28 8.85
C GLN A 217 16.14 1.63 8.96
N ALA A 218 16.66 2.45 8.05
CA ALA A 218 18.04 2.90 8.07
C ALA A 218 18.38 3.63 9.38
N GLY A 219 17.47 4.45 9.89
CA GLY A 219 17.61 5.11 11.19
C GLY A 219 17.69 4.10 12.34
N ASN A 220 16.82 3.09 12.34
CA ASN A 220 16.80 2.04 13.36
C ASN A 220 18.08 1.18 13.36
N GLU A 221 18.66 0.95 12.19
CA GLU A 221 19.92 0.23 12.03
C GLU A 221 21.16 1.11 12.22
N GLY A 222 21.00 2.42 12.46
CA GLY A 222 22.11 3.38 12.61
C GLY A 222 22.83 3.72 11.29
N GLN A 223 22.24 3.38 10.15
CA GLN A 223 22.77 3.59 8.80
C GLN A 223 22.42 4.99 8.28
N PHE A 224 22.89 6.04 8.97
CA PHE A 224 22.50 7.43 8.72
C PHE A 224 22.83 7.93 7.30
N THR A 225 23.88 7.43 6.67
CA THR A 225 24.19 7.75 5.26
C THR A 225 23.08 7.28 4.32
N ILE A 226 22.52 6.09 4.58
CA ILE A 226 21.40 5.56 3.80
C ILE A 226 20.13 6.36 4.09
N MET A 227 19.85 6.64 5.37
CA MET A 227 18.71 7.47 5.79
C MET A 227 18.72 8.83 5.08
N HIS A 228 19.83 9.56 5.13
CA HIS A 228 19.99 10.85 4.47
C HIS A 228 19.76 10.76 2.95
N ARG A 229 20.30 9.71 2.31
CA ARG A 229 20.08 9.46 0.88
C ARG A 229 18.61 9.21 0.56
N MET A 230 17.92 8.40 1.36
CA MET A 230 16.50 8.12 1.16
C MET A 230 15.66 9.39 1.35
N LEU A 231 15.93 10.20 2.37
CA LEU A 231 15.23 11.47 2.57
C LEU A 231 15.46 12.46 1.42
N THR A 232 16.69 12.53 0.89
CA THR A 232 16.99 13.35 -0.29
C THR A 232 16.14 12.93 -1.49
N VAL A 233 16.02 11.62 -1.71
CA VAL A 233 15.19 11.05 -2.77
C VAL A 233 13.70 11.32 -2.54
N THR A 234 13.20 11.13 -1.32
CA THR A 234 11.80 11.44 -0.99
C THR A 234 11.49 12.91 -1.23
N LYS A 235 12.40 13.83 -0.88
CA LYS A 235 12.21 15.27 -1.15
C LYS A 235 12.04 15.55 -2.65
N GLN A 236 12.79 14.86 -3.51
CA GLN A 236 12.61 14.96 -4.96
C GLN A 236 11.24 14.45 -5.39
N LEU A 237 10.78 13.32 -4.84
CA LEU A 237 9.47 12.75 -5.16
C LEU A 237 8.31 13.64 -4.68
N ILE A 238 8.40 14.21 -3.48
CA ILE A 238 7.38 15.14 -2.93
C ILE A 238 7.26 16.38 -3.81
N ALA A 239 8.37 16.89 -4.33
CA ALA A 239 8.35 18.06 -5.21
C ALA A 239 7.57 17.82 -6.52
N LEU A 240 7.33 16.56 -6.91
CA LEU A 240 6.53 16.22 -8.09
C LEU A 240 5.03 16.24 -7.82
N VAL A 241 4.60 16.05 -6.55
CA VAL A 241 3.18 16.06 -6.13
C VAL A 241 3.04 16.73 -4.75
N PRO A 242 3.21 18.06 -4.68
CA PRO A 242 3.32 18.80 -3.42
C PRO A 242 2.03 18.81 -2.58
N GLU A 243 0.88 18.52 -3.17
CA GLU A 243 -0.43 18.54 -2.52
C GLU A 243 -0.65 17.33 -1.57
N GLN A 244 0.28 16.37 -1.54
CA GLN A 244 0.18 15.16 -0.72
C GLN A 244 0.57 15.41 0.74
N VAL A 245 -0.36 15.96 1.52
CA VAL A 245 -0.18 16.29 2.94
C VAL A 245 0.35 15.12 3.78
N SER A 246 -0.14 13.90 3.55
CA SER A 246 0.28 12.72 4.33
C SER A 246 1.73 12.32 4.08
N VAL A 247 2.21 12.40 2.83
CA VAL A 247 3.60 12.11 2.49
C VAL A 247 4.52 13.22 3.01
N ALA A 248 4.10 14.48 2.89
CA ALA A 248 4.84 15.62 3.44
C ALA A 248 4.97 15.54 4.97
N TYR A 249 3.91 15.12 5.65
CA TYR A 249 3.92 14.84 7.09
C TYR A 249 4.92 13.72 7.42
N ASN A 250 4.81 12.56 6.76
CA ASN A 250 5.71 11.43 7.00
C ASN A 250 7.18 11.78 6.74
N PHE A 251 7.46 12.58 5.70
CA PHE A 251 8.79 13.11 5.44
C PHE A 251 9.29 14.01 6.57
N SER A 252 8.44 14.88 7.10
CA SER A 252 8.79 15.75 8.25
C SER A 252 9.09 14.93 9.51
N VAL A 253 8.32 13.87 9.76
CA VAL A 253 8.59 12.90 10.83
C VAL A 253 9.97 12.26 10.64
N SER A 254 10.27 11.71 9.46
CA SER A 254 11.55 11.02 9.22
C SER A 254 12.76 11.97 9.26
N VAL A 255 12.63 13.22 8.82
CA VAL A 255 13.68 14.25 8.97
C VAL A 255 13.93 14.56 10.44
N ALA A 256 12.87 14.74 11.23
CA ALA A 256 12.99 15.01 12.65
C ALA A 256 13.56 13.80 13.41
N LEU A 257 13.18 12.58 13.01
CA LEU A 257 13.77 11.34 13.53
C LEU A 257 15.27 11.28 13.23
N MET A 258 15.70 11.56 12.01
CA MET A 258 17.13 11.59 11.65
C MET A 258 17.90 12.56 12.57
N ASN A 259 17.41 13.78 12.72
CA ASN A 259 18.04 14.79 13.60
C ASN A 259 18.08 14.34 15.07
N LEU A 260 17.03 13.65 15.54
CA LEU A 260 16.97 13.10 16.89
C LEU A 260 18.01 12.00 17.08
N LEU A 261 18.13 11.08 16.12
CA LEU A 261 19.04 9.94 16.21
C LEU A 261 20.51 10.35 16.05
N GLU A 262 20.82 11.25 15.11
CA GLU A 262 22.19 11.77 14.92
C GLU A 262 22.63 12.71 16.06
N HIS A 263 21.68 13.50 16.59
CA HIS A 263 21.95 14.55 17.57
C HIS A 263 20.92 14.52 18.69
N ASN A 264 21.02 13.51 19.56
CA ASN A 264 20.08 13.31 20.66
C ASN A 264 20.23 14.39 21.76
N ASN A 265 19.43 15.45 21.68
CA ASN A 265 19.36 16.52 22.67
C ASN A 265 17.90 16.95 22.92
N SER A 266 17.69 17.74 23.98
CA SER A 266 16.34 18.15 24.41
C SER A 266 15.59 18.99 23.37
N THR A 267 16.29 19.79 22.56
CA THR A 267 15.67 20.57 21.49
C THR A 267 15.12 19.64 20.40
N ASN A 268 15.92 18.67 19.93
CA ASN A 268 15.51 17.74 18.89
C ASN A 268 14.39 16.81 19.37
N ARG A 269 14.43 16.36 20.63
CA ARG A 269 13.33 15.59 21.25
C ARG A 269 12.02 16.36 21.26
N ARG A 270 12.03 17.64 21.66
CA ARG A 270 10.82 18.49 21.64
C ARG A 270 10.30 18.75 20.22
N VAL A 271 11.19 18.98 19.26
CA VAL A 271 10.80 19.16 17.85
C VAL A 271 10.12 17.90 17.33
N PHE A 272 10.71 16.73 17.58
CA PHE A 272 10.13 15.45 17.20
C PHE A 272 8.77 15.24 17.87
N ALA A 273 8.66 15.43 19.19
CA ALA A 273 7.40 15.30 19.94
C ALA A 273 6.28 16.20 19.39
N ARG A 274 6.58 17.47 19.03
CA ARG A 274 5.62 18.38 18.40
C ARG A 274 5.13 17.91 17.03
N ILE A 275 6.02 17.34 16.23
CA ILE A 275 5.63 16.77 14.94
C ILE A 275 4.71 15.57 15.17
N ILE A 276 5.03 14.68 16.11
CA ILE A 276 4.15 13.56 16.48
C ILE A 276 2.79 14.06 16.97
N ASP A 277 2.74 15.13 17.78
CA ASP A 277 1.48 15.71 18.24
C ASP A 277 0.58 16.22 17.10
N SER A 278 1.18 16.78 16.03
CA SER A 278 0.43 17.22 14.85
C SER A 278 -0.36 16.10 14.13
N THR A 279 -0.06 14.82 14.41
CA THR A 279 -0.90 13.68 13.98
C THR A 279 -2.37 13.87 14.37
N ARG A 280 -2.64 14.47 15.53
CA ARG A 280 -4.00 14.72 16.04
C ARG A 280 -4.83 15.63 15.14
N VAL A 281 -4.17 16.50 14.38
CA VAL A 281 -4.81 17.47 13.48
C VAL A 281 -5.02 16.87 12.09
N ILE A 282 -4.11 16.02 11.65
CA ILE A 282 -4.05 15.54 10.26
C ILE A 282 -4.76 14.18 10.09
N PHE A 283 -4.76 13.34 11.13
CA PHE A 283 -5.24 11.95 11.05
C PHE A 283 -6.26 11.62 12.14
N PRO A 284 -7.04 10.52 11.98
CA PRO A 284 -7.92 10.04 13.03
C PRO A 284 -7.18 9.79 14.35
N ARG A 285 -7.88 9.96 15.47
CA ARG A 285 -7.32 9.80 16.83
C ARG A 285 -6.57 8.49 17.05
N SER A 286 -7.05 7.38 16.48
CA SER A 286 -6.40 6.07 16.56
C SER A 286 -4.96 6.07 16.03
N TYR A 287 -4.64 6.92 15.06
CA TYR A 287 -3.28 7.05 14.53
C TYR A 287 -2.35 7.72 15.52
N TYR A 288 -2.81 8.78 16.18
CA TYR A 288 -2.02 9.42 17.23
C TYR A 288 -1.77 8.46 18.40
N GLU A 289 -2.78 7.69 18.81
CA GLU A 289 -2.65 6.70 19.89
C GLU A 289 -1.63 5.61 19.51
N TYR A 290 -1.71 5.07 18.30
CA TYR A 290 -0.73 4.11 17.78
C TYR A 290 0.68 4.70 17.70
N LEU A 291 0.84 5.87 17.07
CA LEU A 291 2.15 6.47 16.85
C LEU A 291 2.80 6.89 18.16
N SER A 292 2.02 7.45 19.09
CA SER A 292 2.50 7.80 20.43
C SER A 292 3.02 6.57 21.17
N LYS A 293 2.26 5.47 21.15
CA LYS A 293 2.69 4.20 21.75
C LYS A 293 3.99 3.71 21.11
N TYR A 294 4.07 3.72 19.77
CA TYR A 294 5.25 3.28 19.04
C TYR A 294 6.50 4.09 19.39
N VAL A 295 6.43 5.43 19.36
CA VAL A 295 7.62 6.27 19.66
C VAL A 295 8.07 6.17 21.12
N LEU A 296 7.15 5.86 22.04
CA LEU A 296 7.46 5.57 23.45
C LEU A 296 8.15 4.21 23.59
N GLU A 297 7.65 3.17 22.92
CA GLU A 297 8.26 1.83 22.92
C GLU A 297 9.68 1.84 22.36
N GLN A 298 9.95 2.67 21.34
CA GLN A 298 11.29 2.86 20.79
C GLN A 298 12.21 3.72 21.67
N GLY A 299 11.68 4.36 22.73
CA GLY A 299 12.45 5.23 23.62
C GLY A 299 12.94 6.53 22.97
N TRP A 300 12.37 6.91 21.82
CA TRP A 300 12.74 8.12 21.08
C TRP A 300 12.36 9.39 21.86
N VAL A 301 11.19 9.36 22.49
CA VAL A 301 10.69 10.42 23.38
C VAL A 301 10.06 9.81 24.62
N SER A 302 9.92 10.63 25.67
CA SER A 302 9.23 10.27 26.91
C SER A 302 7.77 10.72 26.91
N GLN A 303 6.98 10.13 27.80
CA GLN A 303 5.58 10.51 28.01
C GLN A 303 5.43 12.01 28.34
N ALA A 304 6.31 12.53 29.21
CA ALA A 304 6.31 13.94 29.59
C ALA A 304 6.60 14.88 28.40
N GLU A 305 7.47 14.46 27.47
CA GLU A 305 7.77 15.24 26.27
C GLU A 305 6.59 15.28 25.29
N LEU A 306 5.82 14.19 25.17
CA LEU A 306 4.59 14.16 24.38
C LEU A 306 3.46 14.97 25.03
N GLU A 307 3.35 14.98 26.36
CA GLU A 307 2.37 15.78 27.08
C GLU A 307 2.66 17.28 26.99
N GLN A 308 3.93 17.68 27.03
CA GLN A 308 4.36 19.07 26.85
C GLN A 308 4.23 19.59 25.41
N ALA A 309 4.03 18.69 24.45
CA ALA A 309 3.88 19.05 23.04
C ALA A 309 2.44 19.43 22.66
N GLN A 310 1.46 19.09 23.51
CA GLN A 310 0.03 19.43 23.38
C GLN A 310 -0.22 20.91 23.69
#